data_AF-A0A2R2W550-F1
#
_entry.id   AF-A0A2R2W550-F1
#
_cell.length_a   1.000
_cell.length_b   1.000
_cell.length_c   1.000
_cell.angle_alpha   90.00
_cell.angle_beta   90.00
_cell.angle_gamma   90.00
#
_symmetry.space_group_name_H-M   'P 1'
#
loop_
_entity.id
_entity.type
_entity.pdbx_description
1 polymer ?
#
loop_
_entity_poly.entity_id
_entity_poly.type
_entity_poly.pdbx_seq_one_letter_code
_entity_poly.pdbx_strand_id
1 'polypeptide(L)'
;MDQLTEKEAVSLALALVGVATAAVDGGTDARDASDRGFVELVDRLCDVPLTERQASVIETIGTASAALTAGLGSAVAVEHGCDVQHVLGLAAQAVLDQSPNGGSPAR
;
A
#
# COMPACT_ATOMS: atom_id res chain seq x y z
N MET A 1 -15.86 -18.08 5.17
CA MET A 1 -15.27 -16.93 4.46
C MET A 1 -13.80 -17.25 4.41
N ASP A 2 -13.30 -17.62 3.25
CA ASP A 2 -11.88 -17.90 3.11
C ASP A 2 -11.11 -16.61 3.36
N GLN A 3 -10.06 -16.72 4.16
CA GLN A 3 -9.17 -15.60 4.46
C GLN A 3 -8.20 -15.43 3.30
N LEU A 4 -7.75 -14.19 3.07
CA LEU A 4 -6.63 -13.94 2.18
C LEU A 4 -5.46 -14.84 2.58
N THR A 5 -4.80 -15.43 1.58
CA THR A 5 -3.50 -16.01 1.80
C THR A 5 -2.53 -14.91 2.23
N GLU A 6 -1.48 -15.32 2.91
CA GLU A 6 -0.48 -14.39 3.41
C GLU A 6 0.17 -13.56 2.28
N LYS A 7 0.45 -14.20 1.14
CA LYS A 7 0.99 -13.54 -0.05
C LYS A 7 0.06 -12.46 -0.59
N GLU A 8 -1.25 -12.71 -0.55
CA GLU A 8 -2.26 -11.76 -1.01
C GLU A 8 -2.39 -10.59 -0.02
N ALA A 9 -2.33 -10.87 1.28
CA ALA A 9 -2.30 -9.83 2.31
C ALA A 9 -1.05 -8.92 2.17
N VAL A 10 0.13 -9.50 1.94
CA VAL A 10 1.36 -8.75 1.65
C VAL A 10 1.22 -7.94 0.38
N SER A 11 0.67 -8.51 -0.69
CA SER A 11 0.45 -7.80 -1.96
C SER A 11 -0.48 -6.60 -1.79
N LEU A 12 -1.56 -6.76 -1.01
CA LEU A 12 -2.50 -5.69 -0.70
C LEU A 12 -1.83 -4.58 0.13
N ALA A 13 -1.07 -4.94 1.16
CA ALA A 13 -0.35 -3.99 2.00
C ALA A 13 0.70 -3.19 1.19
N LEU A 14 1.47 -3.87 0.33
CA LEU A 14 2.42 -3.21 -0.57
C LEU A 14 1.75 -2.28 -1.57
N ALA A 15 0.58 -2.66 -2.10
CA ALA A 15 -0.17 -1.80 -3.01
C ALA A 15 -0.59 -0.49 -2.32
N LEU A 16 -1.06 -0.56 -1.07
CA LEU A 16 -1.40 0.64 -0.28
C LEU A 16 -0.19 1.55 -0.03
N VAL A 17 0.99 0.98 0.25
CA VAL A 17 2.24 1.76 0.35
C VAL A 17 2.60 2.38 -1.01
N GLY A 18 2.37 1.66 -2.11
CA GLY A 18 2.54 2.18 -3.47
C GLY A 18 1.64 3.38 -3.77
N VAL A 19 0.35 3.31 -3.42
CA VAL A 19 -0.58 4.45 -3.56
C VAL A 19 -0.12 5.64 -2.72
N ALA A 20 0.31 5.41 -1.47
CA ALA A 20 0.86 6.46 -0.61
C ALA A 20 2.12 7.11 -1.21
N THR A 21 3.00 6.29 -1.78
CA THR A 21 4.24 6.75 -2.43
C THR A 21 3.94 7.63 -3.64
N ALA A 22 3.01 7.20 -4.50
CA ALA A 22 2.56 7.99 -5.64
C ALA A 22 1.86 9.29 -5.21
N ALA A 23 1.12 9.26 -4.10
CA ALA A 23 0.49 10.45 -3.53
C ALA A 23 1.52 11.50 -3.09
N VAL A 24 2.67 11.08 -2.56
CA VAL A 24 3.71 12.01 -2.07
C VAL A 24 4.53 12.64 -3.20
N ASP A 25 4.94 11.87 -4.22
CA ASP A 25 5.98 12.34 -5.18
C ASP A 25 5.72 11.96 -6.65
N GLY A 26 4.65 11.21 -6.95
CA GLY A 26 4.45 10.64 -8.28
C GLY A 26 3.83 11.56 -9.34
N GLY A 27 3.28 12.71 -8.95
CA GLY A 27 2.44 13.52 -9.82
C GLY A 27 1.09 12.87 -10.16
N THR A 28 0.26 13.53 -10.97
CA THR A 28 -1.12 13.08 -11.27
C THR A 28 -1.13 11.71 -11.97
N ASP A 29 -0.27 11.51 -12.98
CA ASP A 29 -0.27 10.26 -13.75
C ASP A 29 0.09 9.04 -12.90
N ALA A 30 1.04 9.16 -11.97
CA ALA A 30 1.41 8.06 -11.09
C ALA A 30 0.32 7.77 -10.05
N ARG A 31 -0.39 8.80 -9.57
CA ARG A 31 -1.53 8.63 -8.66
C ARG A 31 -2.64 7.85 -9.34
N ASP A 32 -3.07 8.29 -10.53
CA ASP A 32 -4.10 7.61 -11.32
C ASP A 32 -3.72 6.16 -11.65
N ALA A 33 -2.45 5.91 -11.98
CA ALA A 33 -1.94 4.56 -12.23
C ALA A 33 -1.95 3.69 -10.96
N SER A 34 -1.57 4.25 -9.82
CA SER A 34 -1.54 3.54 -8.53
C SER A 34 -2.94 3.21 -8.03
N ASP A 35 -3.90 4.14 -8.14
CA ASP A 35 -5.29 3.93 -7.73
C ASP A 35 -5.96 2.86 -8.59
N ARG A 36 -5.77 2.92 -9.91
CA ARG A 36 -6.24 1.88 -10.83
C ARG A 36 -5.61 0.52 -10.52
N GLY A 37 -4.30 0.50 -10.33
CA GLY A 37 -3.57 -0.74 -10.00
C GLY A 37 -4.03 -1.36 -8.67
N PHE A 38 -4.38 -0.54 -7.68
CA PHE A 38 -4.94 -1.01 -6.41
C PHE A 38 -6.32 -1.63 -6.59
N VAL A 39 -7.23 -0.97 -7.31
CA VAL A 39 -8.57 -1.51 -7.62
C VAL A 39 -8.46 -2.82 -8.40
N GLU A 40 -7.62 -2.88 -9.43
CA GLU A 40 -7.37 -4.09 -10.22
C GLU A 40 -6.78 -5.22 -9.39
N LEU A 41 -5.92 -4.92 -8.42
CA LEU A 41 -5.41 -5.92 -7.49
C LEU A 41 -6.53 -6.49 -6.64
N VAL A 42 -7.35 -5.63 -6.01
CA VAL A 42 -8.46 -6.08 -5.16
C VAL A 42 -9.47 -6.90 -5.96
N ASP A 43 -9.76 -6.50 -7.20
CA ASP A 43 -10.63 -7.27 -8.11
C ASP A 43 -10.10 -8.68 -8.36
N ARG A 44 -8.79 -8.83 -8.62
CA ARG A 44 -8.15 -10.15 -8.80
C ARG A 44 -8.12 -11.02 -7.54
N LEU A 45 -8.19 -10.41 -6.36
CA LEU A 45 -8.26 -11.13 -5.08
C LEU A 45 -9.68 -11.56 -4.73
N CYS A 46 -10.69 -11.11 -5.47
CA CYS A 46 -12.08 -11.50 -5.27
C CYS A 46 -12.45 -12.67 -6.19
N ASP A 47 -13.24 -13.62 -5.68
CA ASP A 47 -13.75 -14.75 -6.48
C ASP A 47 -14.68 -14.32 -7.62
N VAL A 48 -15.31 -13.15 -7.47
CA VAL A 48 -16.19 -12.54 -8.46
C VAL A 48 -15.73 -11.10 -8.71
N PRO A 49 -15.88 -10.60 -9.96
CA PRO A 49 -15.51 -9.23 -10.28
C PRO A 49 -16.26 -8.23 -9.40
N LEU A 50 -15.57 -7.15 -9.05
CA LEU A 50 -16.16 -6.02 -8.33
C LEU A 50 -17.23 -5.36 -9.20
N THR A 51 -18.35 -5.02 -8.57
CA THR A 51 -19.29 -4.06 -9.14
C THR A 51 -18.65 -2.67 -9.21
N GLU A 52 -19.15 -1.81 -10.10
CA GLU A 52 -18.68 -0.41 -10.20
C GLU A 52 -18.72 0.32 -8.86
N ARG A 53 -19.77 0.10 -8.05
CA ARG A 53 -19.89 0.70 -6.72
C ARG A 53 -18.82 0.18 -5.76
N GLN A 54 -18.48 -1.10 -5.82
CA GLN A 54 -17.42 -1.66 -4.98
C GLN A 54 -16.06 -1.13 -5.42
N ALA A 55 -15.77 -1.05 -6.72
CA ALA A 55 -14.55 -0.46 -7.23
C ALA A 55 -14.36 0.99 -6.73
N SER A 56 -15.41 1.82 -6.79
CA SER A 56 -15.37 3.20 -6.27
C SER A 56 -15.14 3.27 -4.75
N VAL A 57 -15.69 2.33 -3.98
CA VAL A 57 -15.42 2.23 -2.54
C VAL A 57 -13.95 1.86 -2.30
N ILE A 58 -13.40 0.89 -3.06
CA ILE A 58 -11.99 0.49 -2.95
C ILE A 58 -11.06 1.66 -3.30
N GLU A 59 -11.34 2.39 -4.38
CA GLU A 59 -10.60 3.60 -4.76
C GLU A 59 -10.58 4.64 -3.62
N THR A 60 -11.74 4.89 -3.00
CA THR A 60 -11.87 5.79 -1.83
C THR A 60 -11.04 5.30 -0.64
N ILE A 61 -11.05 3.99 -0.37
CA ILE A 61 -10.24 3.38 0.69
C ILE A 61 -8.75 3.56 0.39
N GLY A 62 -8.32 3.31 -0.85
CA GLY A 62 -6.95 3.53 -1.31
C GLY A 62 -6.50 4.96 -1.07
N THR A 63 -7.32 5.93 -1.48
CA THR A 63 -7.07 7.37 -1.26
C THR A 63 -6.94 7.71 0.24
N ALA A 64 -7.86 7.22 1.08
CA ALA A 64 -7.83 7.48 2.52
C ALA A 64 -6.60 6.85 3.19
N SER A 65 -6.28 5.61 2.85
CA SER A 65 -5.08 4.90 3.32
C SER A 65 -3.80 5.59 2.87
N ALA A 66 -3.76 6.11 1.65
CA ALA A 66 -2.63 6.87 1.12
C ALA A 66 -2.45 8.19 1.89
N ALA A 67 -3.53 8.92 2.15
CA ALA A 67 -3.47 10.16 2.93
C ALA A 67 -2.97 9.92 4.37
N LEU A 68 -3.44 8.85 5.03
CA LEU A 68 -2.97 8.46 6.36
C LEU A 68 -1.49 8.07 6.34
N THR A 69 -1.09 7.23 5.39
CA THR A 69 0.30 6.74 5.27
C THR A 69 1.27 7.87 4.93
N ALA A 70 0.91 8.75 3.98
CA ALA A 70 1.70 9.92 3.62
C ALA A 70 1.79 10.93 4.77
N GLY A 71 0.68 11.19 5.48
CA GLY A 71 0.65 12.12 6.61
C GLY A 71 1.49 11.64 7.80
N LEU A 72 1.32 10.37 8.20
CA LEU A 72 2.13 9.76 9.26
C LEU A 72 3.60 9.64 8.83
N GLY A 73 3.86 9.21 7.59
CA GLY A 73 5.21 9.12 7.04
C GLY A 73 5.92 10.47 7.03
N SER A 74 5.22 11.55 6.68
CA SER A 74 5.76 12.91 6.71
C SER A 74 6.04 13.38 8.14
N ALA A 75 5.17 13.06 9.10
CA ALA A 75 5.39 13.42 10.50
C ALA A 75 6.65 12.73 11.06
N VAL A 76 6.82 11.43 10.78
CA VAL A 76 8.02 10.66 11.15
C VAL A 76 9.27 11.22 10.45
N ALA A 77 9.18 11.56 9.17
CA ALA A 77 10.29 12.14 8.41
C ALA A 77 10.77 13.47 9.02
N VAL A 78 9.83 14.34 9.44
CA VAL A 78 10.12 15.60 10.12
C VAL A 78 10.77 15.36 11.49
N GLU A 79 10.23 14.43 12.29
CA GLU A 79 10.76 14.10 13.62
C GLU A 79 12.21 13.60 13.57
N HIS A 80 12.56 12.84 12.53
CA HIS A 80 13.88 12.23 12.37
C HIS A 80 14.81 12.98 11.41
N GLY A 81 14.36 14.07 10.79
CA GLY A 81 15.16 14.87 9.85
C GLY A 81 15.56 14.10 8.59
N CYS A 82 14.70 13.23 8.08
CA CYS A 82 14.94 12.42 6.89
C CYS A 82 13.89 12.65 5.78
N ASP A 83 14.07 11.98 4.65
CA ASP A 83 13.12 12.04 3.52
C ASP A 83 11.91 11.12 3.79
N VAL A 84 10.71 11.59 3.47
CA VAL A 84 9.47 10.79 3.55
C VAL A 84 9.54 9.54 2.67
N GLN A 85 10.23 9.58 1.54
CA GLN A 85 10.48 8.42 0.68
C GLN A 85 11.29 7.33 1.40
N HIS A 86 12.23 7.74 2.26
CA HIS A 86 12.96 6.80 3.09
C HIS A 86 12.02 6.10 4.08
N VAL A 87 11.11 6.86 4.73
CA VAL A 87 10.11 6.30 5.65
C VAL A 87 9.14 5.35 4.95
N LEU A 88 8.64 5.72 3.76
CA LEU A 88 7.75 4.85 2.97
C LEU A 88 8.47 3.59 2.48
N GLY A 89 9.74 3.69 2.11
CA GLY A 89 10.58 2.53 1.80
C GLY A 89 10.75 1.58 2.99
N LEU A 90 10.96 2.12 4.20
CA LEU A 90 10.99 1.33 5.42
C LEU A 90 9.64 0.68 5.74
N ALA A 91 8.52 1.38 5.47
CA ALA A 91 7.19 0.79 5.62
C ALA A 91 6.98 -0.39 4.66
N ALA A 92 7.41 -0.27 3.40
CA ALA A 92 7.38 -1.39 2.44
C ALA A 92 8.25 -2.57 2.90
N GLN A 93 9.45 -2.29 3.41
CA GLN A 93 10.33 -3.33 3.94
C GLN A 93 9.71 -4.02 5.16
N ALA A 94 9.09 -3.28 6.07
CA ALA A 94 8.41 -3.84 7.23
C ALA A 94 7.21 -4.73 6.85
N VAL A 95 6.53 -4.45 5.73
CA VAL A 95 5.49 -5.33 5.18
C VAL A 95 6.09 -6.65 4.69
N LEU A 96 7.24 -6.60 4.00
CA LEU A 96 7.95 -7.79 3.54
C LEU A 96 8.50 -8.63 4.70
N ASP A 97 9.03 -7.99 5.73
CA ASP A 97 9.65 -8.65 6.90
C ASP A 97 8.60 -9.33 7.81
N GLN A 98 7.34 -8.89 7.77
CA GLN A 98 6.24 -9.54 8.48
C GLN A 98 5.78 -10.85 7.82
N SER A 99 6.23 -11.12 6.58
CA SER A 99 6.05 -12.44 5.96
C SER A 99 7.07 -13.42 6.57
N PRO A 100 6.69 -14.61 7.08
CA PRO A 100 7.57 -15.53 7.80
C PRO A 100 8.64 -16.20 6.91
N ASN A 101 8.75 -15.82 5.63
CA ASN A 101 9.90 -16.13 4.77
C ASN A 101 10.97 -15.02 4.74
N GLY A 102 10.76 -13.90 5.46
CA GLY A 102 11.74 -12.84 5.70
C GLY A 102 12.75 -13.28 6.76
N GLY A 103 13.98 -13.56 6.31
CA GLY A 103 15.00 -14.29 7.05
C GLY A 103 15.25 -13.82 8.48
N SER A 104 15.28 -14.80 9.38
CA SER A 104 16.05 -14.67 10.62
C SER A 104 17.50 -14.34 10.26
N PRO A 105 18.08 -13.19 10.69
CA PRO A 105 19.52 -13.08 10.71
C PRO A 105 20.00 -14.03 11.80
N ALA A 106 20.68 -15.10 11.40
CA ALA A 106 21.48 -15.90 12.31
C ALA A 106 22.36 -14.94 13.14
N ARG A 107 22.16 -14.98 14.46
CA ARG A 107 23.01 -14.34 15.46
C ARG A 107 24.40 -14.96 15.48
#